data_AF-A0A0F9SD00-F1
#
_entry.id   AF-A0A0F9SD00-F1
#
_cell.length_a   1.000
_cell.length_b   1.000
_cell.length_c   1.000
_cell.angle_alpha   90.00
_cell.angle_beta   90.00
_cell.angle_gamma   90.00
#
_symmetry.space_group_name_H-M   'P 1'
#
loop_
_entity.id
_entity.type
_entity.pdbx_description
1 polymer ?
#
loop_
_entity_poly.entity_id
_entity_poly.type
_entity_poly.pdbx_seq_one_letter_code
_entity_poly.pdbx_strand_id
1 'polypeptide(L)'
;MPEGQKTFYEMMKEEPDEPSQSSYIKHEQIIDLTELTKFEVREYTYGDRTAKKRVYTKANGEEIILPMILHRDIKKLIKELGEKLKKIKILVEGQGKQTRYTVIPLL
;
A
#
# COMPACT_ATOMS: atom_id res chain seq x y z
N MET A 1 18.75 -34.01 29.16
CA MET A 1 18.09 -33.37 28.01
C MET A 1 18.17 -34.33 26.83
N PRO A 2 17.10 -34.45 26.03
CA PRO A 2 17.22 -34.01 24.65
C PRO A 2 16.15 -32.97 24.30
N GLU A 3 16.60 -32.03 23.48
CA GLU A 3 15.92 -30.84 23.00
C GLU A 3 14.93 -31.15 21.87
N GLY A 4 13.91 -30.30 21.76
CA GLY A 4 13.40 -29.88 20.45
C GLY A 4 12.43 -30.81 19.74
N GLN A 5 11.15 -30.69 20.06
CA GLN A 5 10.10 -30.78 19.05
C GLN A 5 9.15 -29.61 19.23
N LYS A 6 9.44 -28.50 18.53
CA LYS A 6 8.44 -27.45 18.30
C LYS A 6 7.30 -28.10 17.53
N THR A 7 6.09 -28.01 18.07
CA THR A 7 4.89 -28.55 17.43
C THR A 7 4.63 -27.82 16.11
N PHE A 8 3.98 -28.45 15.13
CA PHE A 8 3.60 -27.83 13.84
C PHE A 8 2.84 -26.49 14.02
N TYR A 9 2.19 -26.28 15.17
CA TYR A 9 1.52 -25.03 15.53
C TYR A 9 2.48 -23.85 15.79
N GLU A 10 3.72 -24.11 16.24
CA GLU A 10 4.75 -23.06 16.40
C GLU A 10 5.38 -22.66 15.06
N MET A 11 5.45 -23.57 14.08
CA MET A 11 5.97 -23.26 12.73
C MET A 11 4.95 -22.49 11.87
N MET A 12 3.66 -22.52 12.21
CA MET A 12 2.62 -21.70 11.55
C MET A 12 2.42 -20.32 12.19
N LYS A 13 3.40 -19.85 12.97
CA LYS A 13 3.53 -18.45 13.44
C LYS A 13 4.70 -17.71 12.77
N GLU A 14 5.24 -18.23 11.67
CA GLU A 14 5.87 -17.33 10.71
C GLU A 14 4.73 -16.64 9.96
N GLU A 15 4.30 -15.51 10.52
CA GLU A 15 3.84 -14.39 9.71
C GLU A 15 4.70 -14.38 8.46
N PRO A 16 4.14 -14.42 7.24
CA PRO A 16 4.97 -14.23 6.07
C PRO A 16 5.73 -12.93 6.31
N ASP A 17 7.06 -13.04 6.44
CA ASP A 17 7.99 -11.93 6.65
C ASP A 17 7.40 -10.73 5.91
N GLU A 18 6.92 -9.76 6.68
CA GLU A 18 6.30 -8.57 6.11
C GLU A 18 7.26 -8.08 5.04
N PRO A 19 6.85 -7.88 3.79
CA PRO A 19 7.72 -7.23 2.83
C PRO A 19 8.03 -5.84 3.40
N SER A 20 9.22 -5.73 3.98
CA SER A 20 9.96 -4.54 4.39
C SER A 20 9.18 -3.23 4.18
N GLN A 21 8.73 -2.62 5.28
CA GLN A 21 8.29 -1.21 5.37
C GLN A 21 7.29 -0.70 4.32
N SER A 22 6.61 -1.58 3.60
CA SER A 22 5.58 -1.17 2.66
C SER A 22 4.28 -0.91 3.42
N SER A 23 4.02 0.33 3.80
CA SER A 23 2.78 0.69 4.50
C SER A 23 1.61 0.53 3.54
N TYR A 24 0.78 -0.50 3.74
CA TYR A 24 -0.54 -0.58 3.15
C TYR A 24 -1.34 0.67 3.54
N ILE A 25 -2.19 1.14 2.63
CA ILE A 25 -2.97 2.34 2.87
C ILE A 25 -3.93 2.13 4.04
N LYS A 26 -3.87 3.05 5.01
CA LYS A 26 -4.76 3.08 6.16
C LYS A 26 -5.98 3.99 5.90
N HIS A 27 -7.08 3.72 6.59
CA HIS A 27 -8.23 4.62 6.61
C HIS A 27 -7.80 6.00 7.14
N GLU A 28 -8.31 7.07 6.52
CA GLU A 28 -7.95 8.47 6.79
C GLU A 28 -6.48 8.84 6.54
N GLN A 29 -5.71 8.00 5.88
CA GLN A 29 -4.32 8.32 5.58
C GLN A 29 -4.23 9.54 4.66
N ILE A 30 -3.36 10.47 5.03
CA ILE A 30 -3.02 11.62 4.20
C ILE A 30 -1.70 11.31 3.48
N ILE A 31 -1.69 11.53 2.17
CA ILE A 31 -0.50 11.40 1.33
C ILE A 31 -0.19 12.77 0.75
N ASP A 32 1.03 13.25 1.00
CA ASP A 32 1.59 14.39 0.30
C ASP A 32 2.18 13.90 -1.03
N LEU A 33 1.57 14.32 -2.14
CA LEU A 33 2.00 13.95 -3.48
C LEU A 33 3.33 14.60 -3.84
N THR A 34 3.70 15.71 -3.18
CA THR A 34 4.96 16.41 -3.41
C THR A 34 6.15 15.67 -2.82
N GLU A 35 5.92 14.81 -1.82
CA GLU A 35 6.94 13.96 -1.22
C GLU A 35 7.20 12.69 -2.04
N LEU A 36 6.33 12.35 -2.99
CA LEU A 36 6.46 11.15 -3.82
C LEU A 36 7.50 11.38 -4.91
N THR A 37 8.62 10.67 -4.84
CA THR A 37 9.77 10.86 -5.74
C THR A 37 9.88 9.79 -6.82
N LYS A 38 9.47 8.55 -6.50
CA LYS A 38 9.61 7.41 -7.40
C LYS A 38 8.32 6.62 -7.48
N PHE A 39 8.04 6.11 -8.68
CA PHE A 39 6.95 5.18 -8.94
C PHE A 39 7.48 3.92 -9.63
N GLU A 40 7.09 2.76 -9.12
CA GLU A 40 7.44 1.47 -9.70
C GLU A 40 6.30 0.46 -9.54
N VAL A 41 6.22 -0.51 -10.47
CA VAL A 41 5.30 -1.64 -10.38
C VAL A 41 6.13 -2.85 -10.00
N ARG A 42 5.94 -3.36 -8.78
CA ARG A 42 6.63 -4.56 -8.28
C ARG A 42 5.68 -5.75 -8.30
N GLU A 43 6.19 -6.90 -8.71
CA GLU A 43 5.48 -8.17 -8.63
C GLU A 43 5.75 -8.82 -7.28
N TYR A 44 4.69 -9.19 -6.56
CA TYR A 44 4.78 -9.90 -5.30
C TYR A 44 4.15 -11.27 -5.47
N THR A 45 4.93 -12.32 -5.24
CA THR A 45 4.47 -13.71 -5.33
C THR A 45 4.02 -14.20 -3.95
N TYR A 46 2.80 -14.71 -3.87
CA TYR A 46 2.16 -15.25 -2.67
C TYR A 46 1.73 -16.69 -2.96
N GLY A 47 2.60 -17.66 -2.65
CA GLY A 47 2.41 -19.05 -3.06
C GLY A 47 2.22 -19.15 -4.58
N ASP A 48 1.08 -19.67 -5.01
CA ASP A 48 0.77 -19.85 -6.45
C ASP A 48 0.22 -18.59 -7.14
N ARG A 49 0.16 -17.45 -6.43
CA ARG A 49 -0.44 -16.20 -6.94
C ARG A 49 0.57 -15.08 -7.05
N THR A 50 0.70 -14.49 -8.24
CA THR A 50 1.48 -13.27 -8.46
C THR A 50 0.56 -12.04 -8.46
N ALA A 51 0.86 -11.05 -7.62
CA ALA A 51 0.15 -9.79 -7.54
C ALA A 51 1.05 -8.63 -7.91
N LYS A 52 0.64 -7.84 -8.92
CA LYS A 52 1.31 -6.58 -9.27
C LYS A 52 0.87 -5.48 -8.34
N LYS A 53 1.81 -4.88 -7.62
CA LYS A 53 1.57 -3.75 -6.72
C LYS A 53 2.27 -2.49 -7.23
N ARG A 54 1.64 -1.35 -7.01
CA ARG A 54 2.17 -0.04 -7.36
C ARG A 54 2.82 0.54 -6.12
N VAL A 55 4.12 0.75 -6.18
CA VAL A 55 4.91 1.24 -5.06
C VAL A 55 5.32 2.67 -5.38
N TYR A 56 5.06 3.55 -4.43
CA TYR A 56 5.48 4.93 -4.46
C TYR A 56 6.48 5.15 -3.34
N THR A 57 7.67 5.65 -3.67
CA THR A 57 8.69 5.97 -2.67
C THR A 57 8.64 7.47 -2.35
N LYS A 58 8.62 7.80 -1.07
CA LYS A 58 8.74 9.18 -0.58
C LYS A 58 10.19 9.64 -0.57
N ALA A 59 10.42 10.95 -0.45
CA ALA A 59 11.76 11.54 -0.31
C ALA A 59 12.53 11.03 0.92
N ASN A 60 11.83 10.63 1.98
CA ASN A 60 12.42 10.04 3.19
C ASN A 60 12.72 8.53 3.06
N GLY A 61 12.51 7.93 1.88
CA GLY A 61 12.71 6.50 1.63
C GLY A 61 11.53 5.60 2.00
N GLU A 62 10.45 6.14 2.58
CA GLU A 62 9.25 5.36 2.92
C GLU A 62 8.54 4.89 1.64
N GLU A 63 8.11 3.62 1.63
CA GLU A 63 7.36 3.05 0.52
C GLU A 63 5.87 2.93 0.84
N ILE A 64 5.05 3.43 -0.07
CA ILE A 64 3.59 3.34 -0.02
C ILE A 64 3.12 2.44 -1.14
N ILE A 65 2.37 1.40 -0.79
CA ILE A 65 1.71 0.53 -1.77
C ILE A 65 0.31 1.06 -2.07
N LEU A 66 0.09 1.51 -3.30
CA LEU A 66 -1.24 1.93 -3.75
C LEU A 66 -2.00 0.83 -4.50
N PRO A 67 -3.26 0.54 -4.13
CA PRO A 67 -4.20 -0.18 -4.98
C PRO A 67 -4.35 0.46 -6.36
N MET A 68 -4.64 -0.37 -7.36
CA MET A 68 -4.80 0.08 -8.75
C MET A 68 -5.90 1.14 -8.92
N ILE A 69 -6.99 1.01 -8.18
CA ILE A 69 -8.14 1.93 -8.23
C ILE A 69 -7.69 3.32 -7.78
N LEU A 70 -7.06 3.40 -6.60
CA LEU A 70 -6.53 4.65 -6.05
C LEU A 70 -5.53 5.33 -6.98
N HIS A 71 -4.59 4.57 -7.55
CA HIS A 71 -3.65 5.12 -8.53
C HIS A 71 -4.34 5.80 -9.72
N ARG A 72 -5.42 5.20 -10.23
CA ARG A 72 -6.18 5.76 -11.35
C ARG A 72 -6.90 7.04 -10.94
N ASP A 73 -7.51 7.06 -9.77
CA ASP A 73 -8.26 8.22 -9.29
C ASP A 73 -7.34 9.39 -8.96
N ILE A 74 -6.19 9.13 -8.33
CA ILE A 74 -5.15 10.14 -8.09
C ILE A 74 -4.64 10.72 -9.42
N LYS A 75 -4.37 9.88 -10.43
CA LYS A 75 -3.96 10.38 -11.76
C LYS A 75 -5.01 11.25 -12.43
N LYS A 76 -6.30 10.94 -12.28
CA LYS A 76 -7.38 11.79 -12.79
C LYS A 76 -7.40 13.14 -12.07
N LEU A 77 -7.32 13.13 -10.74
CA LEU A 77 -7.28 14.35 -9.94
C LEU A 77 -6.07 15.23 -10.28
N ILE A 78 -4.88 14.64 -10.48
CA ILE A 78 -3.68 15.38 -10.93
C ILE A 78 -3.94 16.01 -12.31
N LYS A 79 -4.60 15.29 -13.23
CA LYS A 79 -4.92 15.83 -14.56
C LYS A 79 -5.91 16.99 -14.50
N GLU A 80 -6.88 16.95 -13.58
CA GLU A 80 -7.93 17.95 -13.42
C GLU A 80 -7.46 19.19 -12.65
N LEU A 81 -6.70 18.99 -11.58
CA LEU A 81 -6.30 20.03 -10.63
C LEU A 81 -4.88 20.55 -10.87
N GLY A 82 -4.05 19.79 -11.59
CA GLY A 82 -2.66 20.12 -11.88
C GLY A 82 -1.84 20.30 -10.60
N GLU A 83 -1.00 21.33 -10.61
CA GLU A 83 -0.10 21.68 -9.50
C GLU A 83 -0.80 22.12 -8.21
N LYS A 84 -2.13 22.38 -8.27
CA LYS A 84 -2.92 22.70 -7.08
C LYS A 84 -3.12 21.48 -6.18
N LEU A 85 -3.02 20.27 -6.71
CA LEU A 85 -3.19 19.05 -5.92
C LEU A 85 -1.87 18.68 -5.23
N LYS A 86 -1.71 19.13 -3.99
CA LYS A 86 -0.52 18.80 -3.18
C LYS A 86 -0.74 17.59 -2.28
N LYS A 87 -1.90 17.52 -1.63
CA LYS A 87 -2.20 16.48 -0.64
C LYS A 87 -3.51 15.79 -0.98
N ILE A 88 -3.62 14.53 -0.58
CA ILE A 88 -4.85 13.75 -0.68
C ILE A 88 -5.12 13.06 0.65
N LYS A 89 -6.39 12.95 1.03
CA LYS A 89 -6.85 12.07 2.10
C LYS A 89 -7.52 10.85 1.48
N ILE A 90 -7.19 9.67 1.96
CA ILE A 90 -7.79 8.42 1.49
C ILE A 90 -8.73 7.89 2.57
N LEU A 91 -10.00 7.69 2.20
CA LEU A 91 -10.96 6.97 3.01
C LEU A 91 -11.08 5.54 2.48
N VAL A 92 -10.94 4.58 3.38
CA VAL A 92 -11.10 3.15 3.09
C VAL A 92 -12.36 2.66 3.80
N GLU A 93 -13.38 2.24 3.06
CA GLU A 93 -14.65 1.76 3.62
C GLU A 93 -14.90 0.31 3.25
N GLY A 94 -15.47 -0.49 4.15
CA GLY A 94 -15.75 -1.91 3.92
C GLY A 94 -14.58 -2.84 4.24
N GLN A 95 -14.77 -4.14 4.03
CA GLN A 95 -13.78 -5.18 4.33
C GLN A 95 -13.65 -6.18 3.17
N GLY A 96 -12.44 -6.68 2.96
CA GLY A 96 -12.14 -7.72 1.96
C GLY A 96 -12.50 -7.29 0.54
N LYS A 97 -13.30 -8.10 -0.16
CA LYS A 97 -13.67 -7.85 -1.58
C LYS A 97 -14.59 -6.65 -1.80
N GLN A 98 -15.23 -6.13 -0.75
CA GLN A 98 -16.11 -4.96 -0.83
C GLN A 98 -15.43 -3.67 -0.39
N THR A 99 -14.11 -3.67 -0.26
CA THR A 99 -13.35 -2.48 0.13
C THR A 99 -13.46 -1.40 -0.94
N ARG A 100 -14.07 -0.27 -0.58
CA ARG A 100 -14.17 0.94 -1.38
C ARG A 100 -13.10 1.94 -0.93
N TYR A 101 -12.57 2.65 -1.89
CA TYR A 101 -11.57 3.68 -1.67
C TYR A 101 -12.10 5.00 -2.21
N THR A 102 -12.09 6.03 -1.37
CA THR A 102 -12.47 7.39 -1.74
C THR A 102 -11.27 8.30 -1.57
N VAL A 103 -10.90 9.05 -2.62
CA VAL A 103 -9.81 10.02 -2.59
C VAL A 103 -10.41 11.41 -2.45
N ILE A 104 -10.05 12.11 -1.38
CA ILE A 104 -10.45 13.49 -1.14
C ILE A 104 -9.23 14.39 -1.40
N PRO A 105 -9.26 15.27 -2.40
CA PRO A 105 -8.19 16.24 -2.61
C PRO A 105 -8.17 17.25 -1.45
N LEU A 106 -6.98 17.47 -0.90
CA LEU A 106 -6.70 18.51 0.08
C LEU A 106 -5.90 19.60 -0.64
N LEU A 107 -6.62 20.59 -1.18
CA LEU A 107 -6.06 21.72 -1.94
C LEU A 107 -5.27 22.68 -1.03
#